data_AF-A0A943LA76-F1
#
_entry.id   AF-A0A943LA76-F1
#
_cell.length_a   1.000
_cell.length_b   1.000
_cell.length_c   1.000
_cell.angle_alpha   90.00
_cell.angle_beta   90.00
_cell.angle_gamma   90.00
#
_symmetry.space_group_name_H-M   'P 1'
#
loop_
_entity.id
_entity.type
_entity.pdbx_description
1 polymer ?
#
loop_
_entity_poly.entity_id
_entity_poly.type
_entity_poly.pdbx_seq_one_letter_code
_entity_poly.pdbx_strand_id
1 'polypeptide(L)'
;LLVFLPKSFYLNDLMAVAYIILMISAYFYNKGYKRAIYFNLIFLVYLVVNIYSPIPKIEYYKEGVVTISYKGEKEIFLLKKGINIEKYKKISLSNNINKDFNVINLKGRGKIYRDKNNLILNYNNKEYLINLSKGKIASNYDIIDCKYSSYSKIILFNNDVLVFN
;
A
#
# COMPACT_ATOMS: atom_id res chain seq x y z
N LEU A 1 -11.54 -3.84 -11.43
CA LEU A 1 -12.74 -3.27 -10.78
C LEU A 1 -12.49 -2.71 -9.37
N LEU A 2 -11.64 -3.33 -8.53
CA LEU A 2 -11.40 -2.90 -7.13
C LEU A 2 -10.48 -1.67 -6.93
N VAL A 3 -10.12 -0.95 -7.99
CA VAL A 3 -9.08 0.11 -7.92
C VAL A 3 -9.67 1.52 -7.72
N PHE A 4 -10.97 1.72 -7.92
CA PHE A 4 -11.53 3.08 -8.12
C PHE A 4 -12.55 3.57 -7.08
N LEU A 5 -12.76 2.89 -5.94
CA LEU A 5 -13.77 3.29 -4.95
C LEU A 5 -13.20 3.56 -3.55
N PRO A 6 -13.82 4.49 -2.78
CA PRO A 6 -13.31 4.92 -1.47
C PRO A 6 -13.29 3.78 -0.44
N LYS A 7 -12.12 3.63 0.20
CA LYS A 7 -11.69 2.49 1.03
C LYS A 7 -12.48 2.22 2.33
N SER A 8 -13.47 3.05 2.70
CA SER A 8 -14.38 2.74 3.83
C SER A 8 -15.32 1.56 3.53
N PHE A 9 -15.43 1.16 2.26
CA PHE A 9 -16.16 -0.03 1.81
C PHE A 9 -15.30 -1.30 1.73
N TYR A 10 -13.99 -1.22 1.99
CA TYR A 10 -13.06 -2.32 1.69
C TYR A 10 -13.36 -3.64 2.40
N LEU A 11 -13.80 -3.59 3.68
CA LEU A 11 -14.21 -4.80 4.40
C LEU A 11 -15.51 -5.38 3.83
N ASN A 12 -16.49 -4.52 3.54
CA ASN A 12 -17.77 -4.93 2.94
C ASN A 12 -17.55 -5.51 1.54
N ASP A 13 -16.66 -4.93 0.75
CA ASP A 13 -16.32 -5.42 -0.59
C ASP A 13 -15.59 -6.77 -0.52
N LEU A 14 -14.66 -6.94 0.42
CA LEU A 14 -14.01 -8.23 0.66
C LEU A 14 -15.03 -9.29 1.10
N MET A 15 -15.99 -8.94 1.95
CA MET A 15 -17.09 -9.82 2.37
C MET A 15 -18.00 -10.17 1.19
N ALA A 16 -18.31 -9.21 0.31
CA ALA A 16 -19.09 -9.46 -0.90
C ALA A 16 -18.36 -10.41 -1.85
N VAL A 17 -17.06 -10.22 -2.06
CA VAL A 17 -16.23 -11.14 -2.87
C VAL A 17 -16.18 -12.53 -2.23
N ALA A 18 -16.03 -12.62 -0.90
CA ALA A 18 -16.06 -13.89 -0.17
C ALA A 18 -17.39 -14.63 -0.41
N TYR A 19 -18.51 -13.91 -0.33
CA TYR A 19 -19.84 -14.46 -0.54
C TYR A 19 -20.04 -14.97 -1.99
N ILE A 20 -19.59 -14.21 -2.98
CA ILE A 20 -19.64 -14.61 -4.39
C ILE A 20 -18.82 -15.90 -4.61
N ILE A 21 -17.62 -15.99 -4.04
CA ILE A 21 -16.75 -17.17 -4.17
C ILE A 21 -17.40 -18.39 -3.49
N LEU A 22 -18.02 -18.21 -2.32
CA LEU A 22 -18.77 -19.26 -1.64
C LEU A 22 -19.94 -19.77 -2.49
N MET A 23 -20.72 -18.86 -3.10
CA MET A 23 -21.84 -19.19 -3.97
C MET A 23 -21.38 -19.97 -5.22
N ILE A 24 -20.31 -19.51 -5.87
CA ILE A 24 -19.71 -20.21 -7.02
C ILE A 24 -19.22 -21.59 -6.60
N SER A 25 -18.50 -21.69 -5.48
CA SER A 25 -18.01 -22.96 -4.92
C SER A 25 -19.17 -23.92 -4.65
N ALA A 26 -20.25 -23.45 -4.03
CA ALA A 26 -21.42 -24.28 -3.71
C ALA A 26 -22.14 -24.77 -4.97
N TYR A 27 -22.32 -23.90 -5.97
CA TYR A 27 -22.94 -24.25 -7.25
C TYR A 27 -22.19 -25.40 -7.95
N PHE A 28 -20.87 -25.28 -8.09
CA PHE A 28 -20.06 -26.31 -8.74
C PHE A 28 -19.96 -27.59 -7.91
N TYR A 29 -19.92 -27.47 -6.58
CA TYR A 29 -19.94 -28.62 -5.68
C TYR A 29 -21.22 -29.45 -5.88
N ASN A 30 -22.39 -28.80 -5.92
CA ASN A 30 -23.68 -29.46 -6.15
C ASN A 30 -23.78 -30.11 -7.55
N LYS A 31 -23.07 -29.58 -8.55
CA LYS A 31 -22.94 -30.17 -9.89
C LYS A 31 -22.01 -31.39 -9.96
N GLY A 32 -21.42 -31.82 -8.83
CA GLY A 32 -20.53 -32.97 -8.75
C GLY A 32 -19.03 -32.63 -8.79
N TYR A 33 -18.67 -31.36 -9.00
CA TYR A 33 -17.27 -30.91 -9.01
C TYR A 33 -16.78 -30.68 -7.57
N LYS A 34 -16.52 -31.76 -6.83
CA LYS A 34 -16.13 -31.71 -5.40
C LYS A 34 -14.89 -30.85 -5.12
N ARG A 35 -13.99 -30.71 -6.10
CA ARG A 35 -12.78 -29.87 -5.99
C ARG A 35 -13.08 -28.37 -5.95
N ALA A 36 -14.30 -27.92 -6.26
CA ALA A 36 -14.66 -26.51 -6.18
C ALA A 36 -14.49 -25.92 -4.77
N ILE A 37 -14.52 -26.75 -3.72
CA ILE A 37 -14.29 -26.30 -2.33
C ILE A 37 -12.92 -25.63 -2.14
N TYR A 38 -11.93 -25.95 -2.98
CA TYR A 38 -10.61 -25.32 -2.94
C TYR A 38 -10.62 -23.84 -3.33
N PHE A 39 -11.66 -23.33 -4.01
CA PHE A 39 -11.77 -21.90 -4.28
C PHE A 39 -11.84 -21.07 -3.00
N ASN A 40 -12.53 -21.57 -1.97
CA ASN A 40 -12.58 -20.92 -0.66
C ASN A 40 -11.20 -20.87 -0.01
N LEU A 41 -10.42 -21.95 -0.15
CA LEU A 41 -9.08 -22.05 0.41
C LEU A 41 -8.10 -21.08 -0.28
N ILE A 42 -8.17 -20.99 -1.62
CA ILE A 42 -7.41 -19.99 -2.40
C ILE A 42 -7.76 -18.57 -1.97
N PHE A 43 -9.05 -18.30 -1.72
CA PHE A 43 -9.49 -17.00 -1.25
C PHE A 43 -8.97 -16.67 0.16
N LEU A 44 -8.93 -17.65 1.08
CA LEU A 44 -8.32 -17.47 2.39
C LEU A 44 -6.83 -17.14 2.28
N VAL A 45 -6.09 -17.84 1.42
CA VAL A 45 -4.67 -17.53 1.15
C VAL A 45 -4.53 -16.10 0.62
N TYR A 46 -5.39 -15.69 -0.32
CA TYR A 46 -5.42 -14.32 -0.82
C TYR A 46 -5.66 -13.29 0.29
N LEU A 47 -6.58 -13.54 1.22
CA LEU A 47 -6.84 -12.66 2.36
C LEU A 47 -5.59 -12.55 3.26
N VAL A 48 -4.95 -13.68 3.59
CA VAL A 48 -3.74 -13.70 4.41
C VAL A 48 -2.63 -12.88 3.75
N VAL A 49 -2.41 -13.03 2.45
CA VAL A 49 -1.39 -12.26 1.71
C VAL A 49 -1.71 -10.76 1.74
N ASN A 50 -2.98 -10.36 1.59
CA ASN A 50 -3.37 -8.95 1.61
C ASN A 50 -3.25 -8.30 2.99
N ILE A 51 -3.59 -9.04 4.06
CA ILE A 51 -3.50 -8.54 5.43
C ILE A 51 -2.05 -8.48 5.89
N TYR A 52 -1.30 -9.55 5.66
CA TYR A 52 0.09 -9.66 6.09
C TYR A 52 1.03 -8.80 5.24
N SER A 53 0.70 -8.51 3.98
CA SER A 53 1.53 -7.71 3.06
C SER A 53 3.02 -8.11 3.14
N PRO A 54 3.38 -9.32 2.68
CA PRO A 54 4.74 -9.86 2.83
C PRO A 54 5.81 -9.05 2.08
N ILE A 55 5.38 -8.16 1.18
CA ILE A 55 6.23 -7.28 0.39
C ILE A 55 6.03 -5.84 0.89
N PRO A 56 7.12 -5.08 1.17
CA PRO A 56 6.99 -3.69 1.59
C PRO A 56 6.27 -2.86 0.54
N LYS A 57 5.26 -2.14 0.98
CA LYS A 57 4.43 -1.27 0.15
C LYS A 57 4.39 0.11 0.79
N ILE A 58 4.66 1.13 -0.02
CA ILE A 58 4.61 2.53 0.35
C ILE A 58 3.49 3.17 -0.49
N GLU A 59 2.51 3.79 0.13
CA GLU A 59 1.46 4.53 -0.57
C GLU A 59 1.56 6.01 -0.21
N TYR A 60 1.66 6.86 -1.23
CA TYR A 60 1.60 8.30 -1.10
C TYR A 60 0.21 8.80 -1.47
N TYR A 61 -0.31 9.72 -0.68
CA TYR A 61 -1.54 10.46 -0.93
C TYR A 61 -1.21 11.94 -1.03
N LYS A 62 -1.73 12.60 -2.06
CA LYS A 62 -1.49 14.02 -2.36
C LYS A 62 -1.83 14.99 -1.21
N GLU A 63 -2.71 14.59 -0.30
CA GLU A 63 -3.03 15.31 0.94
C GLU A 63 -1.83 15.40 1.90
N GLY A 64 -0.70 14.75 1.59
CA GLY A 64 0.52 14.78 2.40
C GLY A 64 0.59 13.62 3.38
N VAL A 65 0.09 12.44 3.00
CA VAL A 65 0.15 11.24 3.82
C VAL A 65 0.96 10.18 3.10
N VAL A 66 1.86 9.53 3.83
CA VAL A 66 2.54 8.32 3.38
C VAL A 66 2.12 7.18 4.30
N THR A 67 1.63 6.09 3.74
CA THR A 67 1.37 4.86 4.49
C THR A 67 2.39 3.81 4.10
N ILE A 68 2.88 3.06 5.08
CA ILE A 68 3.81 1.96 4.84
C ILE A 68 3.18 0.71 5.39
N SER A 69 3.23 -0.37 4.62
CA SER A 69 2.70 -1.69 5.00
C SER A 69 3.76 -2.75 4.76
N TYR A 70 4.14 -3.49 5.80
CA TYR A 70 5.10 -4.59 5.68
C TYR A 70 4.97 -5.59 6.84
N LYS A 71 4.84 -6.89 6.52
CA LYS A 71 4.79 -7.99 7.51
C LYS A 71 3.75 -7.80 8.62
N GLY A 72 2.54 -7.41 8.24
CA GLY A 72 1.39 -7.22 9.14
C GLY A 72 1.38 -5.88 9.85
N GLU A 73 2.46 -5.11 9.81
CA GLU A 73 2.51 -3.78 10.36
C GLU A 73 2.18 -2.73 9.31
N LYS A 74 1.39 -1.75 9.74
CA LYS A 74 0.99 -0.61 8.93
C LYS A 74 1.20 0.64 9.73
N GLU A 75 1.82 1.64 9.14
CA GLU A 75 2.12 2.91 9.79
C GLU A 75 1.75 4.08 8.88
N ILE A 76 1.25 5.15 9.49
CA ILE A 76 0.83 6.37 8.82
C ILE A 76 1.82 7.48 9.16
N PHE A 77 2.40 8.08 8.14
CA PHE A 77 3.36 9.15 8.24
C PHE A 77 2.78 10.42 7.64
N LEU A 78 2.77 11.50 8.42
CA LEU A 78 2.19 12.78 8.01
C LEU A 78 3.31 13.72 7.53
N LEU A 79 3.15 14.25 6.32
CA LEU A 79 4.07 15.21 5.70
C LEU A 79 3.63 16.66 5.96
N LYS A 80 2.35 16.90 6.24
CA LYS A 80 1.77 18.22 6.48
C LYS A 80 0.90 18.22 7.74
N LYS A 81 0.79 19.38 8.38
CA LYS A 81 -0.14 19.62 9.49
C LYS A 81 -1.56 19.85 8.96
N GLY A 82 -2.59 19.54 9.77
CA GLY A 82 -4.00 19.79 9.43
C GLY A 82 -4.68 18.70 8.59
N ILE A 83 -4.09 17.52 8.44
CA ILE A 83 -4.67 16.41 7.71
C ILE A 83 -5.74 15.72 8.56
N ASN A 84 -6.86 15.30 7.94
CA ASN A 84 -7.86 14.45 8.60
C ASN A 84 -7.30 13.04 8.85
N ILE A 85 -6.72 12.84 10.03
CA ILE A 85 -6.09 11.59 10.44
C ILE A 85 -7.07 10.41 10.46
N GLU A 86 -8.32 10.64 10.85
CA GLU A 86 -9.33 9.57 10.99
C GLU A 86 -9.63 8.89 9.65
N LYS A 87 -9.69 9.68 8.58
CA LYS A 87 -9.80 9.16 7.20
C LYS A 87 -8.68 8.16 6.90
N TYR A 88 -7.44 8.52 7.24
CA TYR A 88 -6.27 7.69 6.94
C TYR A 88 -6.10 6.49 7.88
N LYS A 89 -6.56 6.58 9.13
CA LYS A 89 -6.70 5.42 10.03
C LYS A 89 -7.60 4.36 9.41
N LYS A 90 -8.78 4.77 8.90
CA LYS A 90 -9.73 3.88 8.24
C LYS A 90 -9.16 3.28 6.95
N ILE A 91 -8.51 4.09 6.12
CA ILE A 91 -7.91 3.68 4.83
C ILE A 91 -6.74 2.70 5.01
N SER A 92 -5.88 2.94 5.98
CA SER A 92 -4.71 2.10 6.22
C SER A 92 -5.01 0.94 7.16
N LEU A 93 -6.12 0.96 7.89
CA LEU A 93 -6.41 0.06 9.02
C LEU A 93 -5.26 0.08 10.04
N SER A 94 -4.69 1.26 10.28
CA SER A 94 -3.60 1.48 11.25
C SER A 94 -3.97 2.55 12.27
N ASN A 95 -3.59 2.31 13.51
CA ASN A 95 -3.63 3.30 14.58
C ASN A 95 -2.27 3.97 14.83
N ASN A 96 -1.20 3.46 14.20
CA ASN A 96 0.17 3.95 14.38
C ASN A 96 0.41 5.16 13.49
N ILE A 97 0.53 6.33 14.12
CA ILE A 97 0.66 7.61 13.42
C ILE A 97 1.92 8.33 13.88
N ASN A 98 2.75 8.66 12.91
CA ASN A 98 3.97 9.41 13.07
C ASN A 98 3.78 10.80 12.42
N LYS A 99 3.68 11.83 13.26
CA LYS A 99 3.46 13.23 12.86
C LYS A 99 4.74 13.92 12.39
N ASP A 100 5.87 13.58 13.00
CA ASP A 100 7.18 14.18 12.73
C ASP A 100 8.22 13.06 12.65
N PHE A 101 8.64 12.75 11.43
CA PHE A 101 9.64 11.72 11.15
C PHE A 101 10.76 12.32 10.29
N ASN A 102 11.99 12.00 10.64
CA ASN A 102 13.16 12.31 9.82
C ASN A 102 13.57 11.10 8.97
N VAL A 103 13.51 9.91 9.57
CA VAL A 103 13.88 8.64 8.94
C VAL A 103 12.84 7.58 9.28
N ILE A 104 12.46 6.79 8.29
CA ILE A 104 11.60 5.63 8.41
C ILE A 104 12.41 4.40 8.03
N ASN A 105 12.48 3.43 8.93
CA ASN A 105 13.20 2.18 8.68
C ASN A 105 12.22 1.09 8.18
N LEU A 106 12.46 0.55 6.99
CA LEU A 106 11.64 -0.52 6.40
C LEU A 106 12.10 -1.90 6.90
N LYS A 107 12.29 -2.04 8.21
CA LYS A 107 12.72 -3.28 8.89
C LYS A 107 13.86 -4.02 8.17
N GLY A 108 14.93 -3.29 7.86
CA GLY A 108 16.13 -3.85 7.24
C GLY A 108 16.07 -4.05 5.73
N ARG A 109 14.95 -3.74 5.06
CA ARG A 109 14.91 -3.73 3.58
C ARG A 109 15.30 -2.40 2.96
N GLY A 110 15.21 -1.30 3.69
CA GLY A 110 15.52 0.02 3.18
C GLY A 110 15.20 1.11 4.18
N LYS A 111 15.48 2.35 3.81
CA LYS A 111 15.18 3.53 4.62
C LYS A 111 14.53 4.59 3.75
N ILE A 112 13.58 5.33 4.33
CA ILE A 112 13.02 6.52 3.72
C ILE A 112 13.39 7.70 4.59
N TYR A 113 13.97 8.74 4.02
CA TYR A 113 14.29 9.95 4.76
C TYR A 113 13.75 11.18 4.05
N ARG A 114 13.44 12.21 4.84
CA ARG A 114 12.90 13.46 4.32
C ARG A 114 14.02 14.33 3.77
N ASP A 115 13.89 14.74 2.52
CA ASP A 115 14.78 15.73 1.90
C ASP A 115 13.94 16.94 1.46
N LYS A 116 13.97 17.99 2.30
CA LYS A 116 13.17 19.20 2.12
C LYS A 116 11.68 18.88 1.93
N ASN A 117 11.17 18.99 0.69
CA ASN A 117 9.78 18.75 0.32
C ASN A 117 9.55 17.39 -0.35
N ASN A 118 10.62 16.61 -0.56
CA ASN A 118 10.59 15.30 -1.20
C ASN A 118 11.00 14.20 -0.20
N LEU A 119 10.93 12.95 -0.64
CA LEU A 119 11.39 11.80 0.14
C LEU A 119 12.46 11.07 -0.65
N ILE A 120 13.50 10.59 0.03
CA ILE A 120 14.52 9.73 -0.57
C ILE A 120 14.31 8.33 -0.02
N LEU A 121 14.16 7.37 -0.93
CA LEU A 121 14.09 5.95 -0.65
C LEU A 121 15.45 5.34 -0.95
N ASN A 122 16.13 4.84 0.07
CA ASN A 122 17.29 3.99 -0.09
C ASN A 122 16.84 2.53 0.01
N TYR A 123 16.96 1.81 -1.11
CA TYR A 123 16.58 0.41 -1.24
C TYR A 123 17.68 -0.33 -2.00
N ASN A 124 18.26 -1.36 -1.38
CA ASN A 124 19.32 -2.20 -1.95
C ASN A 124 20.47 -1.41 -2.60
N ASN A 125 21.04 -0.44 -1.85
CA ASN A 125 22.12 0.44 -2.28
C ASN A 125 21.81 1.33 -3.51
N LYS A 126 20.54 1.45 -3.88
CA LYS A 126 20.05 2.43 -4.85
C LYS A 126 19.23 3.49 -4.14
N GLU A 127 19.38 4.73 -4.57
CA GLU A 127 18.66 5.86 -4.00
C GLU A 127 17.68 6.43 -5.03
N TYR A 128 16.42 6.45 -4.62
CA TYR A 128 15.31 6.93 -5.44
C TYR A 128 14.74 8.20 -4.82
N LEU A 129 14.61 9.26 -5.61
CA LEU A 129 13.91 10.48 -5.22
C LEU A 129 12.43 10.33 -5.51
N ILE A 130 11.62 10.26 -4.46
CA ILE A 130 10.17 10.35 -4.55
C ILE A 130 9.81 11.83 -4.64
N ASN A 131 9.52 12.27 -5.86
CA ASN A 131 9.19 13.66 -6.13
C ASN A 131 7.75 13.98 -5.76
N LEU A 132 7.59 14.85 -4.77
CA LEU A 132 6.27 15.28 -4.27
C LEU A 132 5.95 16.74 -4.63
N SER A 133 6.97 17.52 -5.04
CA SER A 133 6.89 18.96 -5.15
C SER A 133 7.08 19.46 -6.59
N LYS A 134 6.60 20.68 -6.88
CA LYS A 134 6.63 21.24 -8.24
C LYS A 134 7.96 21.89 -8.65
N GLY A 135 9.01 21.78 -7.82
CA GLY A 135 10.32 22.40 -8.08
C GLY A 135 11.12 21.73 -9.19
N LYS A 136 12.11 22.42 -9.74
CA LYS A 136 13.11 21.81 -10.63
C LYS A 136 13.97 20.85 -9.81
N ILE A 137 14.09 19.61 -10.26
CA ILE A 137 14.95 18.61 -9.64
C ILE A 137 16.29 18.62 -10.37
N ALA A 138 17.35 18.95 -9.64
CA ALA A 138 18.73 18.70 -10.05
C ALA A 138 19.30 17.69 -9.05
N SER A 139 19.09 16.40 -9.32
CA SER A 139 19.59 15.34 -8.44
C SER A 139 20.08 14.14 -9.25
N ASN A 140 21.13 13.49 -8.76
CA ASN A 140 21.71 12.27 -9.34
C ASN A 140 20.92 10.99 -8.98
N TYR A 141 19.72 11.14 -8.42
CA TYR A 141 18.86 10.02 -8.02
C TYR A 141 17.94 9.58 -9.17
N ASP A 142 17.56 8.31 -9.15
CA ASP A 142 16.45 7.82 -9.98
C ASP A 142 15.13 8.43 -9.46
N ILE A 143 14.33 9.00 -10.36
CA ILE A 143 13.16 9.80 -9.98
C ILE A 143 11.88 8.97 -10.06
N ILE A 144 11.14 8.93 -8.96
CA ILE A 144 9.76 8.44 -8.88
C ILE A 144 8.84 9.65 -8.84
N ASP A 145 8.17 9.96 -9.95
CA ASP A 145 7.31 11.15 -10.03
C ASP A 145 5.90 10.89 -9.48
N CYS A 146 5.62 11.46 -8.32
CA CYS A 146 4.32 11.44 -7.66
C CYS A 146 3.64 12.83 -7.66
N LYS A 147 4.17 13.79 -8.42
CA LYS A 147 3.73 15.20 -8.39
C LYS A 147 2.29 15.40 -8.84
N TYR A 148 1.88 14.67 -9.87
CA TYR A 148 0.58 14.86 -10.53
C TYR A 148 -0.48 13.85 -10.09
N SER A 149 -0.06 12.74 -9.50
CA SER A 149 -0.94 11.68 -9.03
C SER A 149 -1.69 12.10 -7.75
N SER A 150 -2.96 11.73 -7.66
CA SER A 150 -3.72 11.85 -6.40
C SER A 150 -3.29 10.78 -5.39
N TYR A 151 -2.80 9.64 -5.91
CA TYR A 151 -2.33 8.48 -5.20
C TYR A 151 -1.16 7.87 -5.96
N SER A 152 -0.09 7.49 -5.25
CA SER A 152 1.00 6.70 -5.82
C SER A 152 1.31 5.53 -4.92
N LYS A 153 1.53 4.36 -5.49
CA LYS A 153 1.87 3.12 -4.80
C LYS A 153 3.21 2.64 -5.29
N ILE A 154 4.13 2.45 -4.36
CA ILE A 154 5.48 1.96 -4.58
C ILE A 154 5.60 0.60 -3.89
N ILE A 155 6.00 -0.44 -4.63
CA ILE A 155 6.22 -1.79 -4.10
C ILE A 155 7.70 -2.13 -4.25
N LEU A 156 8.31 -2.59 -3.16
CA LEU A 156 9.73 -2.99 -3.13
C LEU A 156 9.84 -4.51 -3.27
N PHE A 157 10.22 -4.99 -4.46
CA PHE A 157 10.21 -6.41 -4.77
C PHE A 157 11.59 -6.89 -5.25
N ASN A 158 12.18 -7.81 -4.49
CA ASN A 158 13.52 -8.36 -4.68
C ASN A 158 14.63 -7.31 -4.74
N ASN A 159 14.78 -6.63 -5.88
CA ASN A 159 15.74 -5.53 -6.14
C ASN A 159 15.15 -4.38 -6.95
N ASP A 160 13.86 -4.48 -7.29
CA ASP A 160 13.18 -3.54 -8.16
C ASP A 160 12.16 -2.72 -7.38
N VAL A 161 11.90 -1.54 -7.91
CA VAL A 161 10.90 -0.62 -7.40
C VAL A 161 9.78 -0.52 -8.43
N LEU A 162 8.61 -1.05 -8.08
CA LEU A 162 7.43 -1.00 -8.94
C LEU A 162 6.56 0.18 -8.52
N VAL A 163 6.29 1.08 -9.47
CA VAL A 163 5.51 2.31 -9.24
C VAL A 163 4.17 2.21 -9.96
N PHE A 164 3.09 2.50 -9.24
CA PHE A 164 1.73 2.55 -9.76
C PHE A 164 1.13 3.91 -9.38
N ASN A 165 0.77 4.71 -10.39
CA ASN A 165 0.18 6.03 -10.23
C ASN A 165 -1.31 6.03 -10.57
#